data_AF-A0A4Q3ZFP0-F1
#
_entry.id   AF-A0A4Q3ZFP0-F1
#
_cell.length_a   1.000
_cell.length_b   1.000
_cell.length_c   1.000
_cell.angle_alpha   90.00
_cell.angle_beta   90.00
_cell.angle_gamma   90.00
#
_symmetry.space_group_name_H-M   'P 1'
#
loop_
_entity.id
_entity.type
_entity.pdbx_description
1 polymer ?
#
loop_
_entity_poly.entity_id
_entity_poly.type
_entity_poly.pdbx_seq_one_letter_code
_entity_poly.pdbx_strand_id
1 'polypeptide(L)'
;MLEILGLIAGNILNLPGILGVGLGMMTRNPVIGAVLGALVGVVSTYVFFADLGTGTLVSPELFVAVGVGMVFGSLGSFIRRVGATV
;
A
#
# COMPACT_ATOMS: atom_id res chain seq x y z
N MET A 1 17.50 8.48 -10.73
CA MET A 1 16.12 9.01 -10.58
C MET A 1 15.03 8.07 -11.11
N LEU A 2 15.25 7.37 -12.24
CA LEU A 2 14.29 6.36 -12.74
C LEU A 2 14.05 5.18 -11.78
N GLU A 3 15.06 4.76 -11.00
CA GLU A 3 14.91 3.66 -10.03
C GLU A 3 13.89 3.97 -8.93
N ILE A 4 13.91 5.18 -8.37
CA ILE A 4 12.93 5.62 -7.35
C ILE A 4 11.53 5.67 -7.95
N LEU A 5 11.40 6.18 -9.18
CA LEU A 5 10.12 6.24 -9.89
C LEU A 5 9.59 4.83 -10.19
N GLY A 6 10.47 3.90 -10.60
CA GLY A 6 10.15 2.49 -10.82
C GLY A 6 9.72 1.78 -9.55
N LEU A 7 10.33 2.11 -8.42
CA LEU A 7 9.95 1.57 -7.11
C LEU A 7 8.55 2.05 -6.67
N ILE A 8 8.25 3.33 -6.85
CA ILE A 8 6.93 3.88 -6.54
C ILE A 8 5.88 3.28 -7.47
N ALA A 9 6.11 3.31 -8.78
CA ALA A 9 5.19 2.75 -9.78
C ALA A 9 4.97 1.24 -9.57
N GLY A 10 6.03 0.51 -9.24
CA GLY A 10 5.97 -0.91 -8.89
C GLY A 10 5.10 -1.16 -7.67
N ASN A 11 5.27 -0.42 -6.58
CA ASN A 11 4.44 -0.58 -5.38
C ASN A 11 2.96 -0.20 -5.61
N ILE A 12 2.70 0.79 -6.47
CA ILE A 12 1.34 1.21 -6.85
C ILE A 12 0.63 0.10 -7.66
N LEU A 13 1.33 -0.55 -8.58
CA LEU A 13 0.74 -1.58 -9.45
C LEU A 13 0.75 -2.98 -8.83
N ASN A 14 1.46 -3.18 -7.72
CA ASN A 14 1.64 -4.47 -7.06
C ASN A 14 0.75 -4.60 -5.80
N LEU A 15 1.04 -5.58 -4.93
CA LEU A 15 0.27 -5.86 -3.71
C LEU A 15 -0.09 -4.63 -2.85
N PRO A 16 0.84 -3.73 -2.47
CA PRO A 16 0.49 -2.60 -1.62
C PRO A 16 -0.59 -1.70 -2.21
N GLY A 17 -0.54 -1.43 -3.52
CA GLY A 17 -1.57 -0.64 -4.20
C GLY A 17 -2.89 -1.40 -4.37
N ILE A 18 -2.88 -2.58 -4.99
CA ILE A 18 -4.11 -3.31 -5.34
C ILE A 18 -4.82 -3.87 -4.09
N LEU A 19 -4.09 -4.57 -3.22
CA LEU A 19 -4.68 -5.10 -1.98
C LEU A 19 -4.96 -3.97 -0.98
N GLY A 20 -4.15 -2.91 -0.97
CA GLY A 20 -4.42 -1.71 -0.19
C GLY A 20 -5.79 -1.13 -0.52
N VAL A 21 -6.06 -0.85 -1.81
CA VAL A 21 -7.38 -0.38 -2.25
C VAL A 21 -8.48 -1.37 -1.92
N GLY A 22 -8.28 -2.66 -2.21
CA GLY A 22 -9.27 -3.70 -1.96
C GLY A 22 -9.67 -3.79 -0.48
N LEU A 23 -8.70 -3.77 0.44
CA LEU A 23 -8.94 -3.78 1.88
C LEU A 23 -9.54 -2.46 2.36
N GLY A 24 -9.12 -1.33 1.78
CA GLY A 24 -9.76 -0.04 1.99
C GLY A 24 -11.25 -0.08 1.67
N MET A 25 -11.63 -0.67 0.53
CA MET A 25 -13.02 -0.85 0.09
C MET A 25 -13.83 -1.81 0.97
N MET A 26 -13.22 -2.60 1.85
CA MET A 26 -13.97 -3.39 2.83
C MET A 26 -14.45 -2.54 4.01
N THR A 27 -13.86 -1.36 4.21
CA THR A 27 -14.15 -0.51 5.37
C THR A 27 -14.82 0.81 4.97
N ARG A 28 -15.68 1.35 5.85
CA ARG A 28 -16.28 2.69 5.68
C ARG A 28 -15.48 3.79 6.38
N ASN A 29 -14.37 3.46 7.04
CA ASN A 29 -13.59 4.42 7.82
C ASN A 29 -12.21 4.60 7.16
N PRO A 30 -11.86 5.80 6.63
CA PRO A 30 -10.61 6.04 5.92
C PRO A 30 -9.38 5.83 6.81
N VAL A 31 -9.52 6.01 8.14
CA VAL A 31 -8.43 5.74 9.08
C VAL A 31 -8.16 4.24 9.16
N ILE A 32 -9.20 3.41 9.24
CA ILE A 32 -9.05 1.96 9.26
C ILE A 32 -8.48 1.47 7.92
N GLY A 33 -8.96 2.02 6.80
CA GLY A 33 -8.38 1.75 5.49
C GLY A 33 -6.91 2.13 5.36
N ALA A 34 -6.51 3.27 5.95
CA ALA A 34 -5.10 3.70 5.98
C ALA A 34 -4.23 2.75 6.81
N VAL A 35 -4.70 2.29 7.98
CA VAL A 35 -3.97 1.33 8.82
C VAL A 35 -3.88 -0.04 8.14
N LEU A 36 -4.96 -0.52 7.53
CA LEU A 36 -4.95 -1.78 6.78
C LEU A 36 -4.02 -1.70 5.56
N GLY A 37 -4.07 -0.60 4.83
CA GLY A 37 -3.16 -0.35 3.72
C GLY A 37 -1.68 -0.27 4.15
N ALA A 38 -1.39 0.37 5.29
CA ALA A 38 -0.04 0.41 5.86
C ALA A 38 0.44 -0.99 6.27
N LEU A 39 -0.44 -1.81 6.89
CA LEU A 39 -0.15 -3.21 7.22
C LEU A 39 0.16 -4.04 5.97
N VAL A 40 -0.60 -3.85 4.88
CA VAL A 40 -0.32 -4.51 3.60
C VAL A 40 1.02 -4.08 3.05
N GLY A 41 1.37 -2.79 3.14
CA GLY A 41 2.69 -2.29 2.78
C GLY A 41 3.81 -3.05 3.49
N VAL A 42 3.72 -3.14 4.83
CA VAL A 42 4.68 -3.89 5.65
C VAL A 42 4.73 -5.37 5.24
N VAL A 43 3.59 -6.06 5.21
CA VAL A 43 3.51 -7.49 4.87
C VAL A 43 4.04 -7.75 3.46
N SER A 44 3.72 -6.91 2.49
CA SER A 44 4.19 -7.06 1.12
C SER A 44 5.70 -6.93 1.01
N THR A 45 6.33 -6.01 1.76
CA THR A 45 7.79 -5.90 1.80
C THR A 45 8.41 -7.16 2.41
N TYR A 46 7.84 -7.71 3.48
CA TYR A 46 8.34 -8.95 4.08
C TYR A 46 8.09 -10.21 3.24
N VAL A 47 7.02 -10.26 2.44
CA VAL A 47 6.66 -11.47 1.66
C VAL A 47 7.31 -11.46 0.28
N PHE A 48 7.37 -10.31 -0.41
CA PHE A 48 7.90 -10.22 -1.77
C PHE A 48 9.37 -9.81 -1.84
N PHE A 49 9.87 -9.04 -0.87
CA PHE A 49 11.26 -8.53 -0.89
C PHE A 49 12.20 -9.28 0.06
N ALA A 50 11.73 -10.32 0.77
CA ALA A 50 12.59 -11.16 1.60
C ALA A 50 13.67 -11.93 0.81
N ASP A 51 13.47 -12.18 -0.49
CA ASP A 51 14.48 -12.79 -1.37
C ASP A 51 15.61 -11.82 -1.80
N LEU A 52 15.45 -10.50 -1.56
CA LEU A 52 16.43 -9.47 -1.97
C LEU A 52 17.50 -9.16 -0.91
N GLY A 53 17.61 -9.96 0.15
CA GLY A 53 18.65 -9.85 1.15
C GLY A 53 18.27 -8.93 2.31
N THR A 54 18.43 -9.46 3.52
CA THR A 54 18.06 -8.87 4.82
C THR A 54 18.77 -7.57 5.19
N GLY A 55 19.49 -6.92 4.26
CA GLY A 55 20.12 -5.61 4.44
C GLY A 55 19.18 -4.41 4.20
N THR A 56 17.98 -4.64 3.65
CA THR A 56 17.01 -3.62 3.23
C THR A 56 15.87 -3.39 4.25
N LEU A 57 16.02 -3.83 5.50
CA LEU A 57 15.02 -3.59 6.56
C LEU A 57 14.91 -2.10 6.96
N VAL A 58 15.89 -1.28 6.58
CA VAL A 58 15.87 0.20 6.63
C VAL A 58 16.00 0.77 5.22
N SER A 59 15.39 0.11 4.23
CA SER A 59 15.40 0.54 2.85
C SER A 59 14.30 1.58 2.59
N PRO A 60 14.55 2.61 1.76
CA PRO A 60 13.51 3.51 1.26
C PRO A 60 12.32 2.77 0.61
N GLU A 61 12.50 1.51 0.21
CA GLU A 61 11.48 0.64 -0.35
C GLU A 61 10.35 0.34 0.64
N LEU A 62 10.68 0.07 1.91
CA LEU A 62 9.69 -0.16 2.97
C LEU A 62 8.86 1.10 3.20
N PHE A 63 9.52 2.26 3.25
CA PHE A 63 8.84 3.54 3.45
C PHE A 63 7.89 3.86 2.31
N VAL A 64 8.31 3.61 1.07
CA VAL A 64 7.47 3.77 -0.12
C VAL A 64 6.31 2.78 -0.12
N ALA A 65 6.53 1.50 0.19
CA ALA A 65 5.48 0.49 0.23
C ALA A 65 4.41 0.80 1.28
N VAL A 66 4.82 1.23 2.48
CA VAL A 66 3.90 1.65 3.56
C VAL A 66 3.16 2.94 3.18
N GLY A 67 3.86 3.93 2.63
CA GLY A 67 3.24 5.19 2.19
C GLY A 67 2.20 4.97 1.08
N VAL A 68 2.56 4.21 0.05
CA VAL A 68 1.65 3.82 -1.04
C VAL A 68 0.47 3.04 -0.49
N GLY A 69 0.72 2.01 0.34
CA GLY A 69 -0.34 1.22 0.96
C GLY A 69 -1.32 2.07 1.76
N MET A 70 -0.83 3.00 2.59
CA MET A 70 -1.66 3.91 3.38
C MET A 70 -2.56 4.81 2.50
N VAL A 71 -1.97 5.40 1.45
CA VAL A 71 -2.71 6.26 0.50
C VAL A 71 -3.74 5.46 -0.28
N PHE A 72 -3.38 4.30 -0.81
CA PHE A 72 -4.27 3.45 -1.59
C PHE A 72 -5.39 2.82 -0.73
N GLY A 73 -5.10 2.47 0.53
CA GLY A 73 -6.11 1.99 1.48
C GLY A 73 -7.11 3.05 1.94
N SER A 74 -6.65 4.28 2.14
CA SER A 74 -7.55 5.41 2.40
C SER A 74 -8.40 5.77 1.16
N LEU A 75 -7.80 5.76 -0.03
CA LEU A 75 -8.50 5.94 -1.31
C LEU A 75 -9.59 4.88 -1.51
N GLY A 76 -9.31 3.59 -1.27
CA GLY A 76 -10.32 2.52 -1.37
C GLY A 76 -11.52 2.74 -0.44
N SER A 77 -11.27 3.20 0.79
CA SER A 77 -12.34 3.57 1.73
C SER A 77 -13.16 4.76 1.25
N PHE A 78 -12.51 5.73 0.61
CA PHE A 78 -13.16 6.91 0.04
C PHE A 78 -14.01 6.55 -1.18
N ILE A 79 -13.50 5.69 -2.08
CA ILE A 79 -14.24 5.13 -3.22
C ILE A 79 -15.51 4.43 -2.74
N ARG A 80 -15.43 3.64 -1.65
CA ARG A 80 -16.61 3.01 -1.06
C ARG A 80 -17.61 4.03 -0.49
N ARG A 81 -17.15 5.10 0.15
CA ARG A 81 -18.04 6.15 0.67
C ARG A 81 -18.81 6.83 -0.44
N VAL A 82 -18.11 7.23 -1.51
CA VAL A 82 -18.70 7.87 -2.68
C VAL A 82 -19.60 6.89 -3.45
N GLY A 83 -19.19 5.64 -3.59
CA GLY A 83 -19.96 4.58 -4.26
C GLY A 83 -21.19 4.12 -3.47
N ALA A 84 -21.25 4.33 -2.16
CA ALA A 84 -22.43 4.04 -1.33
C ALA A 84 -23.42 5.22 -1.25
N THR A 85 -23.07 6.37 -1.83
CA THR A 85 -23.94 7.55 -1.95
C THR A 85 -24.60 7.69 -3.33
N VAL A 86 -24.46 6.68 -4.20
CA VAL A 86 -25.21 6.52 -5.45
C VAL A 86 -26.36 5.56 -5.22
#